data_AF-A0A2E9LW60-F1
#
_entry.id   AF-A0A2E9LW60-F1
#
_cell.length_a   1.000
_cell.length_b   1.000
_cell.length_c   1.000
_cell.angle_alpha   90.00
_cell.angle_beta   90.00
_cell.angle_gamma   90.00
#
_symmetry.space_group_name_H-M   'P 1'
#
loop_
_entity.id
_entity.type
_entity.pdbx_description
1 polymer ?
#
loop_
_entity_poly.entity_id
_entity_poly.type
_entity_poly.pdbx_seq_one_letter_code
_entity_poly.pdbx_strand_id
1 'polypeptide(L)'
;MSHKVQSEETTMLEEHSDCVEKALQENFPDAQILRNETTTIGGRGIKGAFVVRRKGQHDIALELKDGGYVAHMYEPGYGSGKSRIDAALRSTRVRYRELTADKFGRKSGMKRKGSAVETEIEIDGKKKKMMCITLVSGNTSSKKGKKGKVMY
;
A
#
# COMPACT_ATOMS: atom_id res chain seq x y z
N MET A 1 -2.07 -29.37 -10.04
CA MET A 1 -0.95 -28.44 -10.34
C MET A 1 -1.13 -27.19 -9.49
N SER A 2 -0.13 -26.78 -8.71
CA SER A 2 -0.18 -25.55 -7.92
C SER A 2 0.37 -24.40 -8.75
N HIS A 3 -0.31 -23.26 -8.78
CA HIS A 3 0.15 -22.08 -9.48
C HIS A 3 0.54 -21.04 -8.42
N LYS A 4 1.84 -20.69 -8.36
CA LYS A 4 2.31 -19.52 -7.61
C LYS A 4 1.69 -18.31 -8.26
N VAL A 5 0.92 -17.53 -7.51
CA VAL A 5 0.37 -16.28 -8.03
C VAL A 5 1.10 -15.09 -7.43
N GLN A 6 1.49 -14.18 -8.31
CA GLN A 6 2.21 -12.95 -7.98
C GLN A 6 1.28 -11.78 -8.26
N SER A 7 1.18 -10.87 -7.29
CA SER A 7 0.74 -9.52 -7.58
C SER A 7 1.96 -8.61 -7.66
N GLU A 8 2.12 -7.96 -8.80
CA GLU A 8 3.15 -6.96 -9.10
C GLU A 8 2.69 -5.54 -8.75
N GLU A 9 1.67 -5.33 -7.90
CA GLU A 9 1.27 -3.96 -7.54
C GLU A 9 2.31 -3.30 -6.61
N THR A 10 3.32 -2.74 -7.30
CA THR A 10 4.58 -2.05 -6.99
C THR A 10 4.46 -0.77 -6.18
N THR A 11 3.36 -0.57 -5.45
CA THR A 11 3.15 0.72 -4.77
C THR A 11 3.95 0.80 -3.48
N MET A 12 4.21 -0.35 -2.85
CA MET A 12 4.94 -0.43 -1.58
C MET A 12 6.44 -0.55 -1.85
N LEU A 13 7.22 0.35 -1.26
CA LEU A 13 8.67 0.47 -1.46
C LEU A 13 9.41 0.21 -0.15
N GLU A 14 10.61 -0.36 -0.26
CA GLU A 14 11.46 -0.72 0.88
C GLU A 14 11.81 0.48 1.77
N GLU A 15 12.05 1.64 1.15
CA GLU A 15 12.35 2.92 1.82
C GLU A 15 11.25 3.37 2.80
N HIS A 16 10.05 2.80 2.68
CA HIS A 16 8.88 3.06 3.52
C HIS A 16 8.37 1.79 4.20
N SER A 17 9.27 0.84 4.48
CA SER A 17 8.97 -0.43 5.16
C SER A 17 8.23 -0.26 6.49
N ASP A 18 8.48 0.83 7.23
CA ASP A 18 7.73 1.21 8.43
C ASP A 18 6.24 1.47 8.15
N CYS A 19 5.94 2.13 7.03
CA CYS A 19 4.58 2.37 6.57
C CYS A 19 3.93 1.09 6.06
N VAL A 20 4.70 0.18 5.44
CA VAL A 20 4.20 -1.13 4.99
C VAL A 20 3.75 -1.97 6.16
N GLU A 21 4.61 -2.15 7.17
CA GLU A 21 4.27 -2.95 8.34
C GLU A 21 3.05 -2.40 9.08
N LYS A 22 3.01 -1.07 9.30
CA LYS A 22 1.88 -0.44 9.96
C LYS A 22 0.59 -0.60 9.17
N ALA A 23 0.63 -0.47 7.84
CA ALA A 23 -0.53 -0.73 7.00
C ALA A 23 -0.99 -2.19 7.09
N LEU A 24 -0.08 -3.15 7.22
CA LEU A 24 -0.42 -4.57 7.40
C LEU A 24 -1.07 -4.82 8.75
N GLN A 25 -0.51 -4.28 9.84
CA GLN A 25 -1.08 -4.41 11.19
C GLN A 25 -2.49 -3.83 11.27
N GLU A 26 -2.73 -2.66 10.65
CA GLU A 26 -4.04 -2.02 10.68
C GLU A 26 -5.10 -2.75 9.82
N ASN A 27 -4.71 -3.39 8.71
CA ASN A 27 -5.66 -4.08 7.82
C ASN A 27 -5.80 -5.58 8.12
N PHE A 28 -4.89 -6.16 8.90
CA PHE A 28 -4.95 -7.54 9.38
C PHE A 28 -4.79 -7.59 10.90
N PRO A 29 -5.74 -7.01 11.68
CA PRO A 29 -5.59 -6.86 13.13
C PRO A 29 -5.47 -8.19 13.88
N ASP A 30 -6.08 -9.25 13.35
CA ASP A 30 -6.06 -10.60 13.94
C ASP A 30 -4.92 -11.49 13.38
N ALA A 31 -4.09 -10.96 12.48
CA ALA A 31 -2.99 -11.69 11.89
C ALA A 31 -1.67 -11.42 12.65
N GLN A 32 -0.79 -12.42 12.65
CA GLN A 32 0.57 -12.22 13.10
C GLN A 32 1.42 -11.70 11.93
N ILE A 33 1.99 -10.51 12.09
CA ILE A 33 2.90 -9.92 11.11
C ILE A 33 4.34 -10.27 11.52
N LEU A 34 4.97 -11.16 10.76
CA LEU A 34 6.33 -11.66 11.00
C LEU A 34 7.30 -10.97 10.04
N ARG A 35 8.45 -10.52 10.53
CA ARG A 35 9.49 -9.88 9.71
C ARG A 35 10.58 -10.88 9.34
N ASN A 36 11.10 -10.80 8.11
CA ASN A 36 12.20 -11.61 7.61
C ASN A 36 12.01 -13.13 7.82
N GLU A 37 10.77 -13.59 7.68
CA GLU A 37 10.34 -14.94 8.00
C GLU A 37 10.19 -15.78 6.73
N THR A 38 10.39 -17.10 6.84
CA THR A 38 10.12 -18.02 5.74
C THR A 38 8.76 -18.69 5.93
N THR A 39 7.92 -18.65 4.90
CA THR A 39 6.66 -19.40 4.88
C THR A 39 6.59 -20.31 3.67
N THR A 40 5.75 -21.34 3.74
CA THR A 40 5.56 -22.27 2.63
C THR A 40 4.31 -21.89 1.85
N ILE A 41 4.48 -21.50 0.60
CA ILE A 41 3.38 -21.16 -0.32
C ILE A 41 3.42 -22.12 -1.49
N GLY A 42 2.38 -22.95 -1.64
CA GLY A 42 2.26 -23.91 -2.74
C GLY A 42 3.35 -24.98 -2.76
N GLY A 43 3.87 -25.36 -1.59
CA GLY A 43 4.95 -26.34 -1.44
C GLY A 43 6.35 -25.77 -1.63
N ARG A 44 6.50 -24.46 -1.86
CA ARG A 44 7.81 -23.78 -1.95
C ARG A 44 8.03 -22.88 -0.73
N GLY A 45 9.22 -22.93 -0.16
CA GLY A 45 9.65 -21.95 0.83
C GLY A 45 9.85 -20.59 0.16
N ILE A 46 9.22 -19.55 0.70
CA ILE A 46 9.38 -18.16 0.28
C ILE A 46 9.86 -17.37 1.49
N LYS A 47 10.99 -16.68 1.33
CA LYS A 47 11.50 -15.74 2.33
C LYS A 47 10.79 -14.39 2.13
N GLY A 48 9.86 -14.09 3.03
CA GLY A 48 9.15 -12.81 3.04
C GLY A 48 9.90 -11.79 3.88
N ALA A 49 10.04 -10.56 3.38
CA ALA A 49 10.39 -9.42 4.21
C ALA A 49 9.30 -9.18 5.27
N PHE A 50 8.03 -9.41 4.88
CA PHE A 50 6.91 -9.56 5.80
C PHE A 50 6.10 -10.82 5.48
N VAL A 51 5.64 -11.54 6.50
CA VAL A 51 4.70 -12.65 6.38
C VAL A 51 3.48 -12.35 7.25
N VAL A 52 2.31 -12.30 6.62
CA VAL A 52 1.00 -12.13 7.27
C VAL A 52 0.43 -13.52 7.53
N ARG A 53 0.51 -13.98 8.77
CA ARG A 53 -0.06 -15.27 9.19
C ARG A 53 -1.48 -15.09 9.68
N ARG A 54 -2.43 -15.60 8.91
CA ARG A 54 -3.87 -15.41 9.13
C ARG A 54 -4.48 -16.69 9.70
N LYS A 55 -5.21 -16.58 10.81
CA LYS A 55 -5.86 -17.74 11.44
C LYS A 55 -6.92 -18.35 10.50
N GLY A 56 -6.79 -19.64 10.19
CA GLY A 56 -7.75 -20.36 9.33
C GLY A 56 -7.73 -19.95 7.85
N GLN A 57 -6.75 -19.14 7.43
CA GLN A 57 -6.56 -18.73 6.04
C GLN A 57 -5.12 -18.97 5.60
N HIS A 58 -4.84 -18.85 4.30
CA HIS A 58 -3.48 -18.98 3.80
C HIS A 58 -2.62 -17.76 4.18
N ASP A 59 -1.35 -18.00 4.50
CA ASP A 59 -0.38 -16.94 4.72
C ASP A 59 -0.19 -16.10 3.45
N ILE A 60 0.10 -14.81 3.65
CA ILE A 60 0.54 -13.90 2.59
C ILE A 60 2.00 -13.54 2.87
N ALA A 61 2.90 -13.81 1.93
CA ALA A 61 4.29 -13.36 2.01
C ALA A 61 4.49 -12.14 1.10
N LEU A 62 5.14 -11.10 1.63
CA LEU A 62 5.68 -9.98 0.87
C LEU A 62 7.18 -10.19 0.70
N GLU A 63 7.60 -10.66 -0.46
CA GLU A 63 9.00 -10.81 -0.86
C GLU A 63 9.54 -9.45 -1.30
N LEU A 64 10.70 -9.05 -0.79
CA LEU A 64 11.38 -7.84 -1.26
C LEU A 64 12.13 -8.17 -2.54
N LYS A 65 11.85 -7.42 -3.62
CA LYS A 65 12.47 -7.60 -4.93
C LYS A 65 12.63 -6.24 -5.62
N ASP A 66 13.83 -5.93 -6.08
CA ASP A 66 14.14 -4.72 -6.85
C ASP A 66 13.68 -3.40 -6.16
N GLY A 67 13.77 -3.34 -4.82
CA GLY A 67 13.36 -2.19 -4.00
C GLY A 67 11.85 -2.07 -3.74
N GLY A 68 11.04 -2.99 -4.28
CA GLY A 68 9.60 -3.08 -4.05
C GLY A 68 9.17 -4.42 -3.46
N TYR A 69 7.91 -4.52 -3.05
CA TYR A 69 7.36 -5.77 -2.50
C TYR A 69 6.51 -6.53 -3.52
N VAL A 70 6.79 -7.83 -3.68
CA VAL A 70 5.99 -8.77 -4.44
C VAL A 70 5.19 -9.65 -3.49
N ALA A 71 3.87 -9.68 -3.67
CA ALA A 71 2.99 -10.46 -2.81
C ALA A 71 2.79 -11.89 -3.33
N HIS A 72 2.84 -12.85 -2.42
CA HIS A 72 2.63 -14.28 -2.64
C HIS A 72 1.58 -14.81 -1.68
N MET A 73 0.68 -15.66 -2.17
CA MET A 73 -0.29 -16.39 -1.38
C MET A 73 -0.54 -17.74 -2.03
N TYR A 74 -0.88 -18.75 -1.24
CA TYR A 74 -1.30 -20.04 -1.78
C TYR A 74 -2.71 -19.97 -2.38
N GLU A 75 -2.90 -20.61 -3.53
CA GLU A 75 -4.20 -20.79 -4.17
C GLU A 75 -4.50 -22.29 -4.39
N PRO A 76 -5.57 -22.83 -3.80
CA PRO A 76 -6.05 -24.17 -4.10
C PRO A 76 -6.97 -24.15 -5.33
N GLY A 77 -6.45 -24.52 -6.52
CA GLY A 77 -7.27 -24.90 -7.69
C GLY A 77 -7.31 -23.92 -8.88
N TYR A 78 -8.33 -24.07 -9.74
CA TYR A 78 -8.59 -23.21 -10.90
C TYR A 78 -9.21 -21.89 -10.42
N GLY A 79 -8.39 -20.86 -10.29
CA GLY A 79 -8.83 -19.53 -9.86
C GLY A 79 -7.88 -18.43 -10.34
N SER A 80 -8.34 -17.18 -10.21
CA SER A 80 -7.58 -15.98 -10.51
C SER A 80 -6.86 -15.49 -9.24
N GLY A 81 -5.91 -16.23 -8.68
CA GLY A 81 -5.29 -15.92 -7.38
C GLY A 81 -4.67 -14.54 -7.25
N LYS A 82 -4.36 -13.89 -8.38
CA LYS A 82 -3.92 -12.50 -8.45
C LYS A 82 -4.99 -11.59 -7.90
N SER A 83 -6.24 -11.80 -8.32
CA SER A 83 -7.40 -11.05 -7.82
C SER A 83 -7.66 -11.26 -6.33
N ARG A 84 -7.36 -12.46 -5.77
CA ARG A 84 -7.51 -12.71 -4.33
C ARG A 84 -6.43 -12.01 -3.51
N ILE A 85 -5.19 -12.05 -3.96
CA ILE A 85 -4.09 -11.30 -3.32
C ILE A 85 -4.36 -9.81 -3.41
N ASP A 86 -4.79 -9.33 -4.59
CA ASP A 86 -5.12 -7.93 -4.82
C ASP A 86 -6.29 -7.48 -3.95
N ALA A 87 -7.36 -8.27 -3.85
CA ALA A 87 -8.48 -7.98 -2.98
C ALA A 87 -8.05 -7.93 -1.50
N ALA A 88 -7.23 -8.89 -1.06
CA ALA A 88 -6.75 -8.94 0.32
C ALA A 88 -5.83 -7.75 0.67
N LEU A 89 -4.99 -7.29 -0.28
CA LEU A 89 -4.03 -6.22 -0.04
C LEU A 89 -4.51 -4.83 -0.48
N ARG A 90 -5.68 -4.71 -1.12
CA ARG A 90 -6.18 -3.41 -1.63
C ARG A 90 -6.21 -2.35 -0.54
N SER A 91 -6.83 -2.67 0.61
CA SER A 91 -6.91 -1.74 1.75
C SER A 91 -5.53 -1.43 2.32
N THR A 92 -4.63 -2.42 2.37
CA THR A 92 -3.23 -2.23 2.77
C THR A 92 -2.49 -1.26 1.85
N ARG A 93 -2.66 -1.36 0.54
CA ARG A 93 -2.02 -0.47 -0.45
C ARG A 93 -2.50 0.96 -0.32
N VAL A 94 -3.81 1.15 -0.15
CA VAL A 94 -4.39 2.48 0.10
C VAL A 94 -3.83 3.04 1.40
N ARG A 95 -3.83 2.23 2.46
CA ARG A 95 -3.38 2.68 3.78
C ARG A 95 -1.89 3.01 3.81
N TYR A 96 -1.07 2.21 3.14
CA TYR A 96 0.35 2.49 2.95
C TYR A 96 0.55 3.88 2.31
N ARG A 97 -0.19 4.21 1.24
CA ARG A 97 -0.10 5.53 0.59
C ARG A 97 -0.48 6.67 1.54
N GLU A 98 -1.51 6.48 2.36
CA GLU A 98 -1.89 7.47 3.38
C GLU A 98 -0.79 7.69 4.42
N LEU A 99 -0.18 6.61 4.92
CA LEU A 99 0.91 6.68 5.90
C LEU A 99 2.15 7.36 5.31
N THR A 100 2.51 7.04 4.06
CA THR A 100 3.60 7.71 3.35
C THR A 100 3.31 9.20 3.13
N ALA A 101 2.06 9.55 2.76
CA ALA A 101 1.65 10.94 2.61
C ALA A 101 1.65 11.69 3.95
N ASP A 102 1.25 11.05 5.04
CA ASP A 102 1.33 11.61 6.39
C ASP A 102 2.79 11.84 6.82
N LYS A 103 3.68 10.90 6.51
CA LYS A 103 5.13 11.02 6.75
C LYS A 103 5.73 12.19 5.95
N PHE A 104 5.39 12.30 4.67
CA PHE A 104 5.81 13.41 3.81
C PHE A 104 5.24 14.75 4.28
N GLY A 105 3.94 14.81 4.57
CA GLY A 105 3.26 16.00 5.06
C GLY A 105 3.89 16.54 6.34
N ARG A 106 4.19 15.67 7.31
CA ARG A 106 4.90 16.08 8.54
C ARG A 106 6.24 16.74 8.24
N LYS A 107 7.01 16.20 7.30
CA LYS A 107 8.30 16.77 6.88
C LYS A 107 8.14 18.14 6.20
N SER A 108 7.04 18.37 5.51
CA SER A 108 6.74 19.62 4.78
C SER A 108 5.84 20.61 5.54
N GLY A 109 5.49 20.34 6.80
CA GLY A 109 4.56 21.19 7.57
C GLY A 109 3.10 21.12 7.11
N MET A 110 2.76 20.13 6.29
CA MET A 110 1.42 19.88 5.79
C MET A 110 0.74 18.75 6.57
N LYS A 111 -0.59 18.77 6.60
CA LYS A 111 -1.42 17.69 7.14
C LYS A 111 -2.32 17.17 6.04
N ARG A 112 -2.56 15.87 6.04
CA ARG A 112 -3.52 15.26 5.14
C ARG A 112 -4.94 15.70 5.50
N LYS A 113 -5.74 16.01 4.47
CA LYS A 113 -7.16 16.33 4.56
C LYS A 113 -7.96 15.17 3.97
N GLY A 114 -8.63 14.42 4.82
CA GLY A 114 -9.46 13.27 4.41
C GLY A 114 -8.66 12.03 4.03
N SER A 115 -9.36 10.98 3.58
CA SER A 115 -8.76 9.74 3.09
C SER A 115 -8.28 9.85 1.65
N ALA A 116 -7.50 8.87 1.20
CA ALA A 116 -7.24 8.69 -0.23
C ALA A 116 -8.56 8.49 -0.99
N VAL A 117 -8.74 9.21 -2.10
CA VAL A 117 -9.94 9.13 -2.95
C VAL A 117 -9.56 8.90 -4.41
N GLU A 118 -10.33 8.06 -5.09
CA GLU A 118 -10.15 7.85 -6.52
C GLU A 118 -10.74 9.03 -7.29
N THR A 119 -9.89 9.73 -8.04
CA THR A 119 -10.24 10.93 -8.80
C THR A 119 -9.73 10.79 -10.22
N GLU A 120 -10.49 11.29 -11.18
CA GLU A 120 -10.05 11.38 -12.56
C GLU A 120 -9.26 12.68 -12.76
N ILE A 121 -8.00 12.56 -13.14
CA ILE A 121 -7.10 13.70 -13.37
C ILE A 121 -6.53 13.63 -14.78
N GLU A 122 -6.34 14.79 -15.39
CA GLU A 122 -5.73 14.89 -16.71
C GLU A 122 -4.21 14.95 -16.59
N ILE A 123 -3.52 14.00 -17.23
CA ILE A 123 -2.06 13.94 -17.31
C ILE A 123 -1.70 13.75 -18.77
N ASP A 124 -0.86 14.61 -19.31
CA ASP A 124 -0.41 14.59 -20.72
C ASP A 124 -1.59 14.57 -21.72
N GLY A 125 -2.63 15.37 -21.45
CA GLY A 125 -3.83 15.46 -22.29
C GLY A 125 -4.75 14.23 -22.25
N LYS A 126 -4.50 13.26 -21.36
CA LYS A 126 -5.32 12.07 -21.17
C LYS A 126 -5.89 12.03 -19.76
N LYS A 127 -7.19 11.79 -19.65
CA LYS A 127 -7.84 11.55 -18.36
C LYS A 127 -7.46 10.17 -17.83
N LYS A 128 -6.98 10.14 -16.59
CA LYS A 128 -6.57 8.92 -15.87
C LYS A 128 -7.20 8.90 -14.49
N LYS A 129 -7.78 7.76 -14.11
CA LYS A 129 -8.22 7.53 -12.73
C LYS A 129 -7.01 7.25 -11.85
N MET A 130 -6.84 8.04 -10.80
CA MET A 130 -5.74 7.88 -9.85
C MET A 130 -6.24 8.05 -8.43
N MET A 131 -5.57 7.38 -7.48
CA MET A 131 -5.81 7.60 -6.06
C MET A 131 -5.08 8.87 -5.64
N CYS A 132 -5.83 9.89 -5.23
CA CYS A 132 -5.31 11.18 -4.82
C CYS A 132 -5.39 11.35 -3.30
N ILE A 133 -4.38 12.02 -2.73
CA ILE A 133 -4.36 12.40 -1.32
C ILE A 133 -4.20 13.91 -1.26
N THR A 134 -5.10 14.59 -0.57
CA THR A 134 -5.01 16.04 -0.37
C THR A 134 -4.16 16.37 0.85
N LEU A 135 -3.12 17.17 0.66
CA LEU A 135 -2.35 17.77 1.75
C LEU A 135 -2.72 19.26 1.85
N VAL A 136 -2.93 19.75 3.07
CA VAL A 136 -3.16 21.16 3.37
C VAL A 136 -2.09 21.66 4.32
N SER A 137 -1.60 22.89 4.12
CA SER A 137 -0.75 23.51 5.13
C SER A 137 -1.55 23.69 6.42
N GLY A 138 -0.97 23.27 7.55
CA GLY A 138 -1.54 23.63 8.84
C GLY A 138 -1.52 25.15 8.93
N ASN A 139 -2.67 25.78 9.21
CA ASN A 139 -2.80 27.23 9.41
C ASN A 139 -1.57 27.81 10.15
N THR A 140 -0.63 28.42 9.43
CA THR A 140 -0.17 29.73 9.88
C THR A 140 -1.41 30.61 9.74
N SER A 141 -1.92 31.10 10.87
CA SER A 141 -3.02 32.06 10.92
C SER A 141 -2.89 33.05 9.76
N SER A 142 -3.72 32.93 8.74
CA SER A 142 -3.78 33.92 7.68
C SER A 142 -4.37 35.18 8.31
N LYS A 143 -3.49 36.10 8.69
CA LYS A 143 -3.85 37.51 8.70
C LYS A 143 -4.46 37.78 7.32
N LYS A 144 -5.74 38.08 7.34
CA LYS A 144 -6.56 38.56 6.23
C LYS A 144 -5.72 39.44 5.30
N GLY A 145 -5.57 39.03 4.05
CA GLY A 145 -5.18 39.90 2.95
C GLY A 145 -3.88 39.54 2.22
N LYS A 146 -3.99 38.84 1.09
CA LYS A 146 -3.87 39.44 -0.25
C LYS A 146 -4.02 38.33 -1.31
N LYS A 147 -4.78 38.66 -2.35
CA LYS A 147 -5.00 37.83 -3.56
C LYS A 147 -3.64 37.39 -4.14
N GLY A 148 -3.47 36.08 -4.37
CA GLY A 148 -2.29 35.51 -5.03
C GLY A 148 -2.72 34.46 -6.05
N LYS A 149 -2.23 34.61 -7.28
CA LYS A 149 -2.52 33.84 -8.50
C LYS A 149 -2.45 32.32 -8.33
N VAL A 150 -3.39 31.63 -8.97
CA VAL A 150 -3.25 30.22 -9.37
C VAL A 150 -2.42 30.19 -10.66
N MET A 151 -1.32 29.43 -10.69
CA MET A 151 -0.65 29.05 -11.93
C MET A 151 -0.87 27.56 -12.17
N TYR A 152 -1.15 27.24 -13.43
CA TYR A 152 -1.35 25.89 -13.97
C TYR A 152 -0.03 25.13 -14.01
#